data_AF-A0A2U3RNB0-F1
#
_entry.id   AF-A0A2U3RNB0-F1
#
_cell.length_a   1.000
_cell.length_b   1.000
_cell.length_c   1.000
_cell.angle_alpha   90.00
_cell.angle_beta   90.00
_cell.angle_gamma   90.00
#
_symmetry.space_group_name_H-M   'P 1'
#
loop_
_entity.id
_entity.type
_entity.pdbx_description
1 polymer ?
#
loop_
_entity_poly.entity_id
_entity_poly.type
_entity_poly.pdbx_seq_one_letter_code
_entity_poly.pdbx_strand_id
1 'polypeptide(L)'
;MKKLVINCNFGGQIAPFTVMIQQPKPDQHPLHFQANWLSTERGGVIPAEVMDSITQLVELSKKYQVPIEELVVYALGSAQGNNNTATDNNDQDNNNQAKQESQATVSSDNPND
;
A
#
# COMPACT_ATOMS: atom_id res chain seq x y z
N MET A 1 -7.95 -15.07 1.48
CA MET A 1 -8.80 -14.02 2.12
C MET A 1 -7.92 -13.00 2.82
N LYS A 2 -7.93 -11.75 2.32
CA LYS A 2 -7.26 -10.60 2.95
C LYS A 2 -8.30 -9.60 3.42
N LYS A 3 -8.06 -8.94 4.55
CA LYS A 3 -8.93 -7.85 5.05
C LYS A 3 -8.39 -6.52 4.52
N LEU A 4 -9.29 -5.66 4.07
CA LEU A 4 -9.02 -4.30 3.63
C LEU A 4 -9.99 -3.37 4.37
N VAL A 5 -9.47 -2.31 4.98
CA VAL A 5 -10.30 -1.27 5.60
C VAL A 5 -10.45 -0.14 4.58
N ILE A 6 -11.70 0.20 4.24
CA ILE A 6 -12.03 1.27 3.31
C ILE A 6 -13.01 2.23 3.97
N ASN A 7 -13.01 3.47 3.52
CA ASN A 7 -14.01 4.46 3.93
C ASN A 7 -15.27 4.27 3.10
N CYS A 8 -16.39 3.96 3.75
CA CYS A 8 -17.70 3.83 3.12
C CYS A 8 -18.60 5.01 3.48
N ASN A 9 -19.57 5.30 2.63
CA ASN A 9 -20.57 6.34 2.85
C ASN A 9 -21.82 5.74 3.48
N PHE A 10 -22.25 6.27 4.63
CA PHE A 10 -23.46 5.91 5.34
C PHE A 10 -24.39 7.12 5.40
N GLY A 11 -25.11 7.39 4.31
CA GLY A 11 -26.06 8.51 4.25
C GLY A 11 -25.43 9.90 4.38
N GLY A 12 -24.23 10.09 3.83
CA GLY A 12 -23.45 11.34 3.88
C GLY A 12 -22.34 11.34 4.93
N GLN A 13 -22.33 10.38 5.85
CA GLN A 13 -21.24 10.21 6.82
C GLN A 13 -20.23 9.19 6.30
N ILE A 14 -18.94 9.56 6.32
CA ILE A 14 -17.86 8.65 5.91
C ILE A 14 -17.33 7.93 7.15
N ALA A 15 -17.31 6.60 7.12
CA ALA A 15 -16.79 5.79 8.21
C ALA A 15 -16.04 4.55 7.70
N PRO A 16 -15.03 4.05 8.44
CA PRO A 16 -14.26 2.88 8.04
C PRO A 16 -15.12 1.61 8.11
N PHE A 17 -14.99 0.77 7.09
CA PHE A 17 -15.61 -0.54 6.99
C PHE A 17 -14.58 -1.56 6.51
N THR A 18 -14.58 -2.74 7.13
CA THR A 18 -13.67 -3.83 6.73
C THR A 18 -14.35 -4.69 5.67
N VAL A 19 -13.76 -4.73 4.49
CA VAL A 19 -14.11 -5.67 3.42
C VAL A 19 -13.09 -6.82 3.36
N MET A 20 -13.54 -7.96 2.86
CA MET A 20 -12.74 -9.15 2.66
C MET A 20 -12.49 -9.36 1.16
N ILE A 21 -11.22 -9.37 0.77
CA ILE A 21 -10.79 -9.68 -0.59
C ILE A 21 -10.58 -11.19 -0.71
N GLN A 22 -11.24 -11.77 -1.70
CA GLN A 22 -11.16 -13.17 -2.07
C GLN A 22 -11.25 -13.32 -3.58
N GLN A 23 -10.80 -14.46 -4.09
CA GLN A 23 -11.02 -14.83 -5.48
C GLN A 23 -12.54 -14.82 -5.78
N PRO A 24 -13.01 -14.00 -6.74
CA PRO A 24 -14.41 -13.96 -7.08
C PRO A 24 -14.85 -15.22 -7.83
N LYS A 25 -16.14 -15.51 -7.81
CA LYS A 25 -16.74 -16.41 -8.80
C LYS A 25 -16.57 -15.82 -10.21
N PRO A 26 -16.58 -16.65 -11.27
CA PRO A 26 -16.63 -16.15 -12.64
C PRO A 26 -17.74 -15.10 -12.79
N ASP A 27 -17.43 -14.02 -13.48
CA ASP A 27 -18.35 -12.92 -13.82
C ASP A 27 -18.96 -12.16 -12.63
N GLN A 28 -18.35 -12.26 -11.45
CA GLN A 28 -18.80 -11.54 -10.26
C GLN A 28 -17.72 -10.61 -9.70
N HIS A 29 -18.13 -9.42 -9.25
CA HIS A 29 -17.22 -8.52 -8.53
C HIS A 29 -16.83 -9.11 -7.16
N PRO A 30 -15.55 -9.07 -6.73
CA PRO A 30 -15.11 -9.61 -5.43
C PRO A 30 -15.86 -9.06 -4.22
N LEU A 31 -16.35 -7.82 -4.32
CA LEU A 31 -17.09 -7.15 -3.25
C LEU A 31 -18.62 -7.21 -3.41
N HIS A 32 -19.16 -7.88 -4.45
CA HIS A 32 -20.58 -7.81 -4.79
C HIS A 32 -21.51 -8.11 -3.60
N PHE A 33 -21.33 -9.27 -2.96
CA PHE A 33 -22.18 -9.66 -1.83
C PHE A 33 -21.98 -8.78 -0.60
N GLN A 34 -20.75 -8.31 -0.36
CA GLN A 34 -20.43 -7.44 0.76
C GLN A 34 -21.02 -6.04 0.58
N ALA A 35 -21.00 -5.51 -0.64
CA ALA A 35 -21.63 -4.25 -1.00
C ALA A 35 -23.16 -4.33 -0.86
N ASN A 36 -23.76 -5.42 -1.35
CA ASN A 36 -25.19 -5.65 -1.19
C ASN A 36 -25.57 -5.72 0.30
N TRP A 37 -24.87 -6.53 1.09
CA TRP A 37 -25.11 -6.63 2.53
C TRP A 37 -24.90 -5.29 3.27
N LEU A 38 -23.85 -4.55 2.92
CA LEU A 38 -23.58 -3.25 3.52
C LEU A 38 -24.72 -2.27 3.26
N SER A 39 -25.24 -2.28 2.03
CA SER A 39 -26.37 -1.43 1.63
C SER A 39 -27.67 -1.84 2.31
N THR A 40 -27.99 -3.14 2.38
CA THR A 40 -29.28 -3.62 2.92
C THR A 40 -29.32 -3.56 4.45
N GLU A 41 -28.25 -3.97 5.12
CA GLU A 41 -28.24 -4.14 6.59
C GLU A 41 -27.74 -2.91 7.33
N ARG A 42 -26.89 -2.11 6.70
CA ARG A 42 -26.20 -0.98 7.37
C ARG A 42 -26.42 0.37 6.70
N GLY A 43 -27.13 0.42 5.56
CA GLY A 43 -27.34 1.66 4.79
C GLY A 43 -26.05 2.26 4.25
N GLY A 44 -24.99 1.45 4.12
CA GLY A 44 -23.68 1.89 3.66
C GLY A 44 -23.44 1.61 2.18
N VAL A 45 -22.62 2.43 1.55
CA VAL A 45 -22.24 2.34 0.15
C VAL A 45 -20.72 2.32 0.05
N ILE A 46 -20.19 1.32 -0.65
CA ILE A 46 -18.78 1.26 -1.04
C ILE A 46 -18.56 2.30 -2.15
N PRO A 47 -17.53 3.16 -2.05
CA PRO A 47 -17.26 4.14 -3.08
C PRO A 47 -16.96 3.49 -4.44
N ALA A 48 -17.38 4.14 -5.52
CA ALA A 48 -17.25 3.61 -6.88
C ALA A 48 -15.78 3.41 -7.26
N GLU A 49 -14.92 4.35 -6.88
CA GLU A 49 -13.47 4.28 -7.10
C GLU A 49 -12.83 3.05 -6.46
N VAL A 50 -13.34 2.58 -5.32
CA VAL A 50 -12.87 1.36 -4.68
C VAL A 50 -13.32 0.14 -5.50
N MET A 51 -14.57 0.11 -5.94
CA MET A 51 -15.09 -0.97 -6.78
C MET A 51 -14.31 -1.07 -8.10
N ASP A 52 -14.07 0.06 -8.75
CA ASP A 52 -13.33 0.11 -10.01
C ASP A 52 -11.87 -0.32 -9.84
N SER A 53 -11.22 0.12 -8.76
CA SER A 53 -9.84 -0.29 -8.44
C SER A 53 -9.74 -1.80 -8.21
N ILE A 54 -10.69 -2.39 -7.47
CA ILE A 54 -10.72 -3.84 -7.27
C ILE A 54 -10.99 -4.58 -8.58
N THR A 55 -11.83 -4.04 -9.46
CA THR A 55 -12.06 -4.60 -10.80
C THR A 55 -10.78 -4.65 -11.63
N GLN A 56 -10.00 -3.56 -11.66
CA GLN A 56 -8.71 -3.53 -12.34
C GLN A 56 -7.72 -4.56 -11.77
N LEU A 57 -7.70 -4.74 -10.45
CA LEU A 57 -6.86 -5.75 -9.81
C LEU A 57 -7.31 -7.19 -10.16
N VAL A 58 -8.61 -7.44 -10.36
CA VAL A 58 -9.11 -8.73 -10.88
C VAL A 58 -8.58 -8.98 -12.29
N GLU A 59 -8.61 -7.98 -13.16
CA GLU A 59 -8.13 -8.11 -14.54
C GLU A 59 -6.63 -8.42 -14.58
N LEU A 60 -5.84 -7.71 -13.76
CA LEU A 60 -4.41 -7.97 -13.60
C LEU A 60 -4.15 -9.38 -13.02
N SER A 61 -4.94 -9.79 -12.02
CA SER A 61 -4.86 -11.13 -11.43
C SER A 61 -5.05 -12.22 -12.50
N LYS A 62 -6.04 -12.06 -13.38
CA LYS A 62 -6.29 -12.99 -14.49
C LYS A 62 -5.16 -12.96 -15.52
N LYS A 63 -4.70 -11.76 -15.90
CA LYS A 63 -3.66 -11.57 -16.93
C LYS A 63 -2.32 -12.17 -16.52
N TYR A 64 -1.91 -11.98 -15.28
CA TYR A 64 -0.61 -12.41 -14.77
C TYR A 64 -0.67 -13.72 -13.97
N GLN A 65 -1.86 -14.32 -13.82
CA GLN A 65 -2.08 -15.55 -13.06
C GLN A 65 -1.60 -15.45 -11.60
N VAL A 66 -1.76 -14.27 -11.01
CA VAL A 66 -1.41 -13.98 -9.61
C VAL A 66 -2.70 -13.87 -8.79
N PRO A 67 -2.77 -14.42 -7.56
CA PRO A 67 -3.93 -14.25 -6.70
C PRO A 67 -4.23 -12.77 -6.43
N ILE A 68 -5.50 -12.37 -6.53
CA ILE A 68 -5.92 -10.97 -6.30
C ILE A 68 -5.52 -10.46 -4.92
N GLU A 69 -5.52 -11.34 -3.90
CA GLU A 69 -5.08 -10.98 -2.55
C GLU A 69 -3.64 -10.47 -2.50
N GLU A 70 -2.75 -11.01 -3.32
CA GLU A 70 -1.36 -10.56 -3.38
C GLU A 70 -1.25 -9.21 -4.08
N LEU A 71 -2.01 -9.01 -5.16
CA LEU A 71 -2.04 -7.73 -5.88
C LEU A 71 -2.61 -6.60 -5.02
N VAL A 72 -3.64 -6.86 -4.22
CA VAL A 72 -4.17 -5.86 -3.28
C VAL A 72 -3.13 -5.48 -2.23
N VAL A 73 -2.42 -6.46 -1.65
CA VAL A 73 -1.36 -6.18 -0.67
C VAL A 73 -0.22 -5.39 -1.30
N TYR A 74 0.18 -5.77 -2.52
CA TYR A 74 1.19 -5.05 -3.28
C TYR A 74 0.77 -3.60 -3.53
N ALA A 75 -0.43 -3.36 -4.07
CA ALA A 75 -0.94 -2.03 -4.37
C ALA A 75 -1.00 -1.12 -3.12
N LEU A 76 -1.41 -1.67 -1.97
CA LEU A 76 -1.42 -0.94 -0.70
C LEU A 76 -0.01 -0.59 -0.22
N GLY A 77 0.95 -1.52 -0.35
CA GLY A 77 2.35 -1.28 0.00
C GLY A 77 3.00 -0.22 -0.89
N SER A 78 2.73 -0.25 -2.19
CA SER A 78 3.21 0.74 -3.15
C SER A 78 2.66 2.14 -2.88
N ALA A 79 1.38 2.25 -2.47
CA ALA A 79 0.77 3.53 -2.12
C ALA A 79 1.40 4.17 -0.86
N GLN A 80 1.90 3.37 0.08
CA GLN A 80 2.56 3.85 1.28
C GLN A 80 4.02 4.28 1.01
N GLY A 81 4.70 3.65 0.05
CA GLY A 81 6.07 4.00 -0.35
C GLY A 81 6.20 5.33 -1.09
N ASN A 82 5.16 5.81 -1.77
CA ASN A 82 5.20 7.05 -2.56
C ASN A 82 4.91 8.33 -1.76
N ASN A 83 4.64 8.25 -0.45
CA ASN A 83 4.51 9.44 0.39
C ASN A 83 5.85 9.92 1.01
N ASN A 84 7.01 9.35 0.59
CA ASN A 84 8.32 9.71 1.14
C ASN A 84 9.41 10.05 0.10
N THR A 85 9.08 10.32 -1.16
CA THR A 85 10.08 10.77 -2.16
C THR A 85 9.56 11.89 -3.05
N ALA A 86 9.32 13.04 -2.44
CA ALA A 86 9.63 14.31 -3.09
C ALA A 86 11.13 14.60 -2.89
N THR A 87 11.99 13.97 -3.70
CA THR A 87 13.32 14.50 -4.02
C THR A 87 13.67 13.99 -5.40
N ASP A 88 13.36 14.84 -6.36
CA ASP A 88 14.06 14.97 -7.62
C ASP A 88 15.57 15.02 -7.33
N ASN A 89 16.38 14.15 -7.97
CA ASN A 89 17.74 14.49 -8.37
C ASN A 89 18.31 13.42 -9.32
N ASN A 90 18.65 13.91 -10.49
CA ASN A 90 19.33 13.29 -11.62
C ASN A 90 20.51 12.38 -11.26
N ASP A 91 20.69 11.39 -12.13
CA ASP A 91 21.94 10.68 -12.40
C ASP A 91 23.17 11.61 -12.42
N GLN A 92 24.13 11.34 -11.55
CA GLN A 92 25.55 11.54 -11.84
C GLN A 92 26.33 10.34 -11.27
N ASP A 93 26.63 9.43 -12.19
CA ASP A 93 27.80 8.58 -12.24
C ASP A 93 29.06 9.34 -11.74
N ASN A 94 29.83 8.72 -10.83
CA ASN A 94 31.29 8.71 -10.88
C ASN A 94 31.90 7.79 -9.82
N ASN A 95 32.41 6.67 -10.31
CA ASN A 95 33.43 5.85 -9.65
C ASN A 95 34.74 6.66 -9.43
N ASN A 96 35.37 6.53 -8.26
CA ASN A 96 36.82 6.23 -8.13
C ASN A 96 37.33 6.09 -6.68
N GLN A 97 37.57 4.83 -6.32
CA GLN A 97 38.69 4.18 -5.60
C GLN A 97 39.70 4.98 -4.70
N ALA A 98 39.77 4.51 -3.44
CA ALA A 98 40.93 4.24 -2.55
C ALA A 98 41.96 5.35 -2.18
N LYS A 99 42.22 5.52 -0.87
CA LYS A 99 43.41 4.98 -0.16
C LYS A 99 43.36 5.19 1.36
N GLN A 100 43.93 4.22 2.08
CA GLN A 100 44.22 4.15 3.52
C GLN A 100 45.18 5.26 3.96
N GLU A 101 45.09 5.71 5.22
CA GLU A 101 46.23 5.68 6.17
C GLU A 101 45.83 6.07 7.60
N SER A 102 46.45 5.33 8.51
CA SER A 102 46.29 5.32 9.96
C SER A 102 46.87 6.56 10.64
N GLN A 103 46.32 6.97 11.78
CA GLN A 103 47.16 7.47 12.87
C GLN A 103 46.50 7.30 14.24
N ALA A 104 47.19 6.54 15.07
CA ALA A 104 46.98 6.43 16.51
C ALA A 104 47.59 7.64 17.24
N THR A 105 47.32 7.69 18.55
CA THR A 105 47.96 8.51 19.60
C THR A 105 47.35 9.92 19.74
N VAL A 106 47.08 10.47 20.92
CA VAL A 106 47.57 10.21 22.28
C VAL A 106 46.55 10.78 23.30
N SER A 107 46.49 10.13 24.46
CA SER A 107 45.90 10.66 25.69
C SER A 107 46.46 12.03 26.10
N SER A 108 45.64 12.84 26.77
CA SER A 108 46.10 13.65 27.91
C SER A 108 44.92 14.13 28.75
N ASP A 109 44.91 13.69 30.01
CA ASP A 109 44.29 14.32 31.17
C ASP A 109 44.40 15.86 31.16
N ASN A 110 43.39 16.58 31.66
CA ASN A 110 43.40 17.16 33.02
C ASN A 110 42.11 17.97 33.36
N PRO A 111 41.80 18.22 34.65
CA PRO A 111 40.52 18.68 35.20
C PRO A 111 40.49 20.15 35.67
N ASN A 112 39.36 20.51 36.32
CA ASN A 112 38.95 21.77 36.97
C ASN A 112 38.29 22.76 36.01
N ASP A 113 37.08 23.25 36.27
CA ASP A 113 36.53 23.83 37.50
C ASP A 113 35.06 23.43 37.73
#